data_AF-A0A7C7MYI1-F1
#
_entry.id   AF-A0A7C7MYI1-F1
#
_cell.length_a   1.000
_cell.length_b   1.000
_cell.length_c   1.000
_cell.angle_alpha   90.00
_cell.angle_beta   90.00
_cell.angle_gamma   90.00
#
_symmetry.space_group_name_H-M   'P 1'
#
loop_
_entity.id
_entity.type
_entity.pdbx_description
1 polymer ?
#
loop_
_entity_poly.entity_id
_entity_poly.type
_entity_poly.pdbx_seq_one_letter_code
_entity_poly.pdbx_strand_id
1 'polypeptide(L)'
;AINELIKISNIELPPLMIERETQNEIEQLENLAKRFKMTLEEYLTKNNQNLNETKKNIEIETLQKLNRTFTLLEVCKQNNITPTEQELSEAEKNLITQQSNNKNSPKLSKEEVRMEAEYKLKLEKASNYLYQETLENVV
;
A
#
# COMPACT_ATOMS: atom_id res chain seq x y z
N ALA A 1 10.38 -1.93 -14.80
CA ALA A 1 11.00 -2.78 -13.78
C ALA A 1 9.97 -3.45 -12.88
N ILE A 2 9.36 -2.76 -11.91
CA ILE A 2 8.50 -3.37 -10.86
C ILE A 2 7.28 -4.11 -11.42
N ASN A 3 6.56 -3.54 -12.41
CA ASN A 3 5.39 -4.20 -13.00
C ASN A 3 5.74 -5.50 -13.73
N GLU A 4 6.92 -5.57 -14.36
CA GLU A 4 7.38 -6.81 -15.01
C GLU A 4 7.80 -7.84 -13.97
N LEU A 5 8.46 -7.42 -12.89
CA LEU A 5 8.79 -8.29 -11.76
C LEU A 5 7.53 -8.91 -11.14
N ILE A 6 6.46 -8.13 -10.98
CA ILE A 6 5.18 -8.62 -10.44
C ILE A 6 4.54 -9.67 -11.35
N LYS A 7 4.64 -9.51 -12.68
CA LYS A 7 4.09 -10.49 -13.64
C LYS A 7 4.79 -11.84 -13.57
N ILE A 8 6.08 -11.86 -13.24
CA ILE A 8 6.88 -13.09 -13.16
C ILE A 8 7.00 -13.62 -11.72
N SER A 9 6.66 -12.81 -10.71
CA SER A 9 6.67 -13.23 -9.31
C SER A 9 5.48 -14.13 -9.00
N ASN A 10 5.74 -15.27 -8.37
CA ASN A 10 4.69 -16.13 -7.84
C ASN A 10 4.56 -15.92 -6.33
N ILE A 11 3.86 -14.85 -5.93
CA ILE A 11 3.52 -14.61 -4.53
C ILE A 11 2.17 -15.29 -4.25
N GLU A 12 2.18 -16.30 -3.39
CA GLU A 12 0.96 -16.93 -2.91
C GLU A 12 0.38 -16.11 -1.75
N LEU A 13 -0.67 -15.33 -2.05
CA LEU A 13 -1.39 -14.56 -1.04
C LEU A 13 -2.59 -15.36 -0.51
N PRO A 14 -2.78 -15.43 0.82
CA PRO A 14 -3.97 -16.05 1.39
C PRO A 14 -5.25 -15.37 0.88
N PRO A 15 -6.27 -16.11 0.40
CA PRO A 15 -7.51 -15.52 -0.09
C PRO A 15 -8.18 -14.59 0.92
N LEU A 16 -8.19 -14.99 2.19
CA LEU A 16 -8.75 -14.19 3.29
C LEU A 16 -8.06 -12.81 3.45
N MET A 17 -6.78 -12.72 3.11
CA MET A 17 -6.07 -11.43 3.13
C MET A 17 -6.57 -10.50 2.02
N ILE A 18 -6.76 -11.04 0.81
CA ILE A 18 -7.27 -10.28 -0.34
C ILE A 18 -8.69 -9.80 -0.05
N GLU A 19 -9.55 -10.68 0.47
CA GLU A 19 -10.93 -10.36 0.86
C GLU A 19 -10.98 -9.22 1.89
N ARG A 20 -10.17 -9.33 2.96
CA ARG A 20 -10.13 -8.33 4.01
C ARG A 20 -9.68 -6.97 3.48
N GLU A 21 -8.62 -6.92 2.69
CA GLU A 21 -8.14 -5.66 2.12
C GLU A 21 -9.10 -5.08 1.09
N THR A 22 -9.75 -5.92 0.29
CA THR A 22 -10.79 -5.47 -0.66
C THR A 22 -11.96 -4.83 0.09
N GLN A 23 -12.39 -5.46 1.19
CA GLN A 23 -13.46 -4.92 2.03
C GLN A 23 -13.05 -3.60 2.70
N ASN A 24 -11.80 -3.46 3.16
CA ASN A 24 -11.29 -2.20 3.70
C ASN A 24 -11.35 -1.06 2.66
N GLU A 25 -10.95 -1.32 1.41
CA GLU A 25 -10.99 -0.33 0.33
C GLU A 25 -12.43 0.06 -0.03
N ILE A 26 -13.36 -0.91 -0.05
CA ILE A 26 -14.80 -0.65 -0.23
C ILE A 26 -15.34 0.22 0.92
N GLU A 27 -15.01 -0.10 2.18
CA GLU A 27 -15.45 0.67 3.34
C GLU A 27 -14.94 2.12 3.32
N GLN A 28 -13.71 2.36 2.84
CA GLN A 28 -13.20 3.71 2.64
C GLN A 28 -14.03 4.49 1.62
N LEU A 29 -14.42 3.84 0.52
CA LEU A 29 -15.26 4.45 -0.51
C LEU A 29 -16.69 4.69 0.00
N GLU A 30 -17.25 3.78 0.79
CA GLU A 30 -18.53 3.98 1.48
C GLU A 30 -18.46 5.15 2.46
N ASN A 31 -17.37 5.28 3.22
CA ASN A 31 -17.17 6.39 4.14
C ASN A 31 -17.03 7.72 3.40
N LEU A 32 -16.47 7.72 2.18
CA LEU A 32 -16.47 8.89 1.31
C LEU A 32 -17.90 9.24 0.86
N ALA A 33 -18.68 8.28 0.39
CA ALA A 33 -20.08 8.49 -0.02
C ALA A 33 -20.94 9.06 1.13
N LYS A 34 -20.74 8.54 2.36
CA LYS A 34 -21.41 9.05 3.57
C LYS A 34 -21.12 10.52 3.85
N ARG A 35 -19.94 11.05 3.50
CA ARG A 35 -19.63 12.49 3.62
C ARG A 35 -20.53 13.36 2.74
N PHE A 36 -21.04 12.80 1.65
CA PHE A 36 -22.01 13.45 0.76
C PHE A 36 -23.47 13.08 1.08
N LYS A 37 -23.72 12.38 2.19
CA LYS A 37 -25.04 11.87 2.60
C LYS A 37 -25.68 10.96 1.54
N MET A 38 -24.85 10.19 0.85
CA MET A 38 -25.27 9.23 -0.18
C MET A 38 -24.93 7.81 0.25
N THR A 39 -25.68 6.84 -0.25
CA THR A 39 -25.23 5.46 -0.34
C THR A 39 -24.07 5.35 -1.34
N LEU A 40 -23.29 4.26 -1.26
CA LEU A 40 -22.22 4.02 -2.22
C LEU A 40 -22.74 3.94 -3.67
N GLU A 41 -23.87 3.27 -3.88
CA GLU A 41 -24.47 3.12 -5.21
C GLU A 41 -24.91 4.46 -5.82
N GLU A 42 -25.54 5.33 -5.02
CA GLU A 42 -25.91 6.68 -5.46
C GLU A 42 -24.67 7.52 -5.79
N TYR A 43 -23.63 7.44 -4.95
CA TYR A 43 -22.37 8.14 -5.19
C TYR A 43 -21.71 7.70 -6.49
N LEU A 44 -21.62 6.38 -6.74
CA LEU A 44 -21.02 5.83 -7.95
C LEU A 44 -21.85 6.18 -9.19
N THR A 45 -23.18 6.03 -9.12
CA THR A 45 -24.08 6.35 -10.24
C THR A 45 -23.95 7.82 -10.65
N LYS A 46 -23.86 8.73 -9.68
CA LYS A 46 -23.64 10.16 -9.93
C LYS A 46 -22.30 10.45 -10.64
N ASN A 47 -21.31 9.58 -10.45
CA ASN A 47 -20.00 9.63 -11.11
C ASN A 47 -19.92 8.74 -12.36
N ASN A 48 -21.05 8.25 -12.89
CA ASN A 48 -21.12 7.35 -14.04
C ASN A 48 -20.39 6.01 -13.85
N GLN A 49 -20.40 5.48 -12.63
CA GLN A 49 -19.79 4.18 -12.28
C GLN A 49 -20.85 3.18 -11.84
N ASN A 50 -20.62 1.90 -12.14
CA ASN A 50 -21.47 0.79 -11.71
C ASN A 50 -20.93 0.13 -10.44
N LEU A 51 -21.79 -0.13 -9.45
CA LEU A 51 -21.39 -0.72 -8.17
C LEU A 51 -20.66 -2.07 -8.31
N ASN A 52 -21.18 -2.98 -9.13
CA ASN A 52 -20.60 -4.32 -9.28
C ASN A 52 -19.26 -4.27 -10.01
N GLU A 53 -19.16 -3.45 -11.05
CA GLU A 53 -17.89 -3.24 -11.77
C GLU A 53 -16.85 -2.57 -10.87
N THR A 54 -17.24 -1.55 -10.09
CA THR A 54 -16.35 -0.90 -9.14
C THR A 54 -15.84 -1.89 -8.10
N LYS A 55 -16.69 -2.72 -7.49
CA LYS A 55 -16.25 -3.73 -6.52
C LYS A 55 -15.26 -4.73 -7.12
N LYS A 56 -15.55 -5.22 -8.34
CA LYS A 56 -14.65 -6.12 -9.06
C LYS A 56 -13.30 -5.47 -9.37
N ASN A 57 -13.30 -4.20 -9.77
CA ASN A 57 -12.08 -3.47 -10.04
C ASN A 57 -11.26 -3.25 -8.77
N ILE A 58 -11.90 -2.93 -7.64
CA ILE A 58 -11.24 -2.82 -6.34
C ILE A 58 -10.55 -4.13 -5.99
N GLU A 59 -11.22 -5.29 -6.13
CA GLU A 59 -10.61 -6.59 -5.86
C GLU A 59 -9.34 -6.84 -6.71
N ILE A 60 -9.40 -6.53 -8.01
CA ILE A 60 -8.26 -6.66 -8.93
C ILE A 60 -7.11 -5.72 -8.50
N GLU A 61 -7.42 -4.47 -8.19
CA GLU A 61 -6.44 -3.47 -7.76
C GLU A 61 -5.82 -3.84 -6.41
N THR A 62 -6.61 -4.35 -5.45
CA THR A 62 -6.15 -4.84 -4.16
C THR A 62 -5.19 -6.01 -4.35
N LEU A 63 -5.53 -6.99 -5.20
CA LEU A 63 -4.63 -8.11 -5.50
C LEU A 63 -3.30 -7.62 -6.10
N GLN A 64 -3.35 -6.71 -7.07
CA GLN A 64 -2.14 -6.13 -7.68
C GLN A 64 -1.28 -5.36 -6.66
N LYS A 65 -1.93 -4.55 -5.81
CA LYS A 65 -1.28 -3.80 -4.74
C LYS A 65 -0.59 -4.72 -3.75
N LEU A 66 -1.27 -5.78 -3.29
CA LEU A 66 -0.70 -6.76 -2.38
C LEU A 66 0.47 -7.50 -3.01
N ASN A 67 0.31 -8.00 -4.24
CA ASN A 67 1.40 -8.66 -4.95
C ASN A 67 2.64 -7.76 -5.09
N ARG A 68 2.44 -6.48 -5.45
CA ARG A 68 3.52 -5.48 -5.48
C ARG A 68 4.21 -5.36 -4.14
N THR A 69 3.44 -5.16 -3.07
CA THR A 69 3.97 -5.00 -1.71
C THR A 69 4.81 -6.21 -1.30
N PHE A 70 4.26 -7.41 -1.40
CA PHE A 70 4.96 -8.62 -0.95
C PHE A 70 6.16 -8.97 -1.82
N THR A 71 6.10 -8.68 -3.13
CA THR A 71 7.27 -8.82 -4.01
C THR A 71 8.41 -7.91 -3.55
N LEU A 72 8.12 -6.65 -3.22
CA LEU A 72 9.15 -5.71 -2.73
C LEU A 72 9.70 -6.13 -1.35
N LEU A 73 8.85 -6.64 -0.46
CA LEU A 73 9.30 -7.15 0.83
C LEU A 73 10.18 -8.40 0.68
N GLU A 74 9.87 -9.28 -0.27
CA GLU A 74 10.70 -10.45 -0.57
C GLU A 74 12.04 -10.03 -1.18
N VAL A 75 12.07 -9.00 -2.04
CA VAL A 75 13.31 -8.39 -2.54
C VAL A 75 14.17 -7.88 -1.38
N CYS A 76 13.56 -7.20 -0.39
CA CYS A 76 14.30 -6.76 0.79
C CYS A 76 14.94 -7.93 1.54
N LYS A 77 14.16 -8.99 1.78
CA LYS A 77 14.61 -10.19 2.49
C LYS A 77 15.76 -10.89 1.77
N GLN A 78 15.64 -11.09 0.46
CA GLN A 78 16.65 -11.79 -0.33
C GLN A 78 17.97 -11.01 -0.44
N ASN A 79 17.90 -9.68 -0.46
CA ASN A 79 19.05 -8.80 -0.64
C ASN A 79 19.55 -8.17 0.68
N ASN A 80 19.05 -8.64 1.83
CA ASN A 80 19.37 -8.11 3.16
C ASN A 80 19.19 -6.59 3.29
N ILE A 81 18.21 -6.04 2.58
CA ILE A 81 17.91 -4.61 2.59
C ILE A 81 17.12 -4.31 3.87
N THR A 82 17.78 -3.68 4.82
CA THR A 82 17.19 -3.27 6.09
C THR A 82 17.41 -1.77 6.29
N PRO A 83 16.39 -1.01 6.74
CA PRO A 83 16.58 0.37 7.16
C PRO A 83 17.57 0.47 8.33
N THR A 84 18.40 1.49 8.33
CA THR A 84 19.27 1.83 9.46
C THR A 84 18.48 2.53 10.56
N GLU A 85 19.00 2.53 11.79
CA GLU A 85 18.37 3.26 12.92
C GLU A 85 18.24 4.76 12.66
N GLN A 86 19.16 5.35 11.91
CA GLN A 86 19.09 6.77 11.54
C GLN A 86 17.92 7.03 10.59
N GLU A 87 17.78 6.23 9.54
CA GLU A 87 16.66 6.31 8.58
C GLU A 87 15.32 6.08 9.30
N LEU A 88 15.25 5.08 10.19
CA LEU A 88 14.06 4.81 10.99
C LEU A 88 13.69 5.99 11.87
N SER A 89 14.64 6.56 12.62
CA SER A 89 14.37 7.69 13.50
C SER A 89 13.86 8.92 12.74
N GLU A 90 14.39 9.17 11.55
CA GLU A 90 13.92 10.26 10.69
C GLU A 90 12.51 10.00 10.15
N ALA A 91 12.24 8.78 9.66
CA ALA A 91 10.92 8.39 9.20
C ALA A 91 9.87 8.43 10.32
N GLU A 92 10.20 7.97 11.53
CA GLU A 92 9.34 8.06 12.72
C GLU A 92 8.97 9.52 13.03
N LYS A 93 9.95 10.43 13.04
CA LYS A 93 9.71 11.87 13.28
C LYS A 93 8.79 12.48 12.22
N ASN A 94 9.00 12.12 10.95
CA ASN A 94 8.17 12.58 9.84
C ASN A 94 6.72 12.09 9.99
N LEU A 95 6.51 10.81 10.34
CA LEU A 95 5.18 10.25 10.58
C LEU A 95 4.46 10.93 11.75
N ILE A 96 5.15 11.13 12.88
CA ILE A 96 4.58 11.83 14.06
C ILE A 96 4.16 13.26 13.70
N THR A 97 4.96 13.95 12.90
CA THR A 97 4.67 15.31 12.45
C THR A 97 3.45 15.35 11.54
N GLN A 98 3.34 14.40 10.60
CA GLN A 98 2.17 14.26 9.72
C GLN A 98 0.88 13.97 10.51
N GLN A 99 0.94 13.08 11.51
CA GLN A 99 -0.20 12.78 12.39
C GLN A 99 -0.64 14.01 13.20
N SER A 100 0.33 14.79 13.70
CA SER A 100 0.05 16.00 14.47
C SER A 100 -0.65 17.07 13.63
N ASN A 101 -0.33 17.14 12.34
CA ASN A 101 -0.92 18.10 11.41
C ASN A 101 -2.32 17.67 10.90
N ASN A 102 -2.62 16.38 10.87
CA ASN A 102 -3.91 15.88 10.42
C ASN A 102 -4.74 15.33 11.59
N LYS A 103 -5.63 16.20 12.12
CA LYS A 103 -6.51 15.92 13.28
C LYS A 103 -7.45 14.72 13.11
N ASN A 104 -7.65 14.24 11.89
CA ASN A 104 -8.50 13.07 11.59
C ASN A 104 -7.70 11.77 11.47
N SER A 105 -6.38 11.80 11.62
CA SER A 105 -5.55 10.60 11.57
C SER A 105 -5.68 9.82 12.88
N PRO A 106 -5.79 8.48 12.83
CA PRO A 106 -5.67 7.67 14.04
C PRO A 106 -4.30 7.90 14.68
N LYS A 107 -4.28 8.07 16.01
CA LYS A 107 -3.04 8.16 16.77
C LYS A 107 -2.45 6.77 16.90
N LEU A 108 -1.31 6.56 16.26
CA LEU A 108 -0.56 5.31 16.37
C LEU A 108 0.23 5.29 17.69
N SER A 109 0.41 4.11 18.26
CA SER A 109 1.40 3.86 19.33
C SER A 109 2.82 4.07 18.82
N LYS A 110 3.79 4.15 19.73
CA LYS A 110 5.20 4.27 19.35
C LYS A 110 5.66 3.07 18.50
N GLU A 111 5.24 1.87 18.90
CA GLU A 111 5.54 0.63 18.18
C GLU A 111 4.90 0.64 16.79
N GLU A 112 3.65 1.08 16.68
CA GLU A 112 2.95 1.19 15.39
C GLU A 112 3.60 2.22 14.46
N VAL A 113 4.04 3.37 14.99
CA VAL A 113 4.80 4.36 14.22
C VAL A 113 6.10 3.75 13.68
N ARG A 114 6.82 2.99 14.51
CA ARG A 114 8.08 2.35 14.10
C ARG A 114 7.85 1.28 13.04
N MET A 115 6.84 0.43 13.20
CA MET A 115 6.49 -0.58 12.20
C MET A 115 6.10 0.04 10.87
N GLU A 116 5.30 1.11 10.89
CA GLU A 116 4.90 1.86 9.69
C GLU A 116 6.10 2.53 9.01
N ALA A 117 7.02 3.11 9.79
CA ALA A 117 8.26 3.70 9.28
C ALA A 117 9.14 2.65 8.60
N GLU A 118 9.36 1.52 9.27
CA GLU A 118 10.18 0.42 8.73
C GLU A 118 9.56 -0.15 7.45
N TYR A 119 8.25 -0.38 7.45
CA TYR A 119 7.52 -0.88 6.30
C TYR A 119 7.68 0.05 5.09
N LYS A 120 7.46 1.37 5.25
CA LYS A 120 7.62 2.35 4.17
C LYS A 120 9.04 2.39 3.62
N LEU A 121 10.03 2.43 4.51
CA LEU A 121 11.44 2.47 4.11
C LEU A 121 11.86 1.20 3.36
N LYS A 122 11.38 0.02 3.76
CA LYS A 122 11.63 -1.23 3.02
C LYS A 122 11.10 -1.15 1.59
N LEU A 123 9.86 -0.72 1.40
CA LEU A 123 9.26 -0.60 0.07
C LEU A 123 10.02 0.39 -0.83
N GLU A 124 10.43 1.54 -0.27
CA GLU A 124 11.21 2.54 -0.97
C GLU A 124 12.59 1.99 -1.36
N LYS A 125 13.31 1.39 -0.41
CA LYS A 125 14.64 0.83 -0.67
C LYS A 125 14.61 -0.32 -1.68
N ALA A 126 13.64 -1.22 -1.59
CA ALA A 126 13.47 -2.28 -2.60
C ALA A 126 13.21 -1.69 -3.99
N SER A 127 12.38 -0.65 -4.08
CA SER A 127 12.10 0.03 -5.35
C SER A 127 13.36 0.68 -5.93
N ASN A 128 14.15 1.36 -5.09
CA ASN A 128 15.41 1.99 -5.49
C ASN A 128 16.45 0.95 -5.91
N TYR A 129 16.57 -0.15 -5.16
CA TYR A 129 17.46 -1.26 -5.50
C TYR A 129 17.15 -1.83 -6.89
N LEU A 130 15.87 -2.19 -7.13
CA LEU A 130 15.44 -2.70 -8.43
C LEU A 130 15.68 -1.70 -9.56
N TYR A 131 15.50 -0.39 -9.31
CA TYR A 131 15.78 0.63 -10.31
C TYR A 131 17.26 0.66 -10.69
N GLN A 132 18.18 0.63 -9.72
CA GLN A 132 19.62 0.60 -9.97
C GLN A 132 20.03 -0.66 -10.73
N GLU A 133 19.57 -1.84 -10.31
CA GLU A 133 19.81 -3.11 -11.02
C GLU A 133 19.37 -3.05 -12.49
N THR A 134 18.22 -2.40 -12.77
CA THR A 134 17.79 -2.25 -14.17
C THR A 134 18.63 -1.27 -14.98
N LEU A 135 19.29 -0.28 -14.36
CA LEU A 135 20.20 0.61 -15.08
C LEU A 135 21.53 -0.08 -15.38
N GLU A 136 22.04 -0.87 -14.44
CA GLU A 136 23.32 -1.59 -14.59
C GLU A 136 23.24 -2.70 -15.65
N ASN A 137 22.08 -3.36 -15.80
CA ASN A 137 21.87 -4.43 -16.75
C ASN A 137 21.39 -3.97 -18.15
N VAL A 138 21.31 -2.65 -18.40
CA VAL A 138 20.95 -2.05 -19.70
C VAL A 138 22.18 -1.53 -20.48
N VAL A 139 23.40 -1.71 -19.93
CA VAL A 139 24.70 -1.45 -20.57
C VAL A 139 25.36 -2.76 -21.00
#